data_AF-A0AB36H2D8-F1
#
_entry.id   AF-A0AB36H2D8-F1
#
_cell.length_a   1.000
_cell.length_b   1.000
_cell.length_c   1.000
_cell.angle_alpha   90.00
_cell.angle_beta   90.00
_cell.angle_gamma   90.00
#
_symmetry.space_group_name_H-M   'P 1'
#
loop_
_entity.id
_entity.type
_entity.pdbx_description
1 polymer ?
#
loop_
_entity_poly.entity_id
_entity_poly.type
_entity_poly.pdbx_seq_one_letter_code
_entity_poly.pdbx_strand_id
1 'polypeptide(L)'
;MINYDDLRDNDDFMRVLSAIRENCIATEYEIAEIADMDFDVVCEHHRLAQAIVAEEIDHGIVHDPYGASVAQGFMAWLRTEYPQGAWAQKEE
;
A
#
# COMPACT_ATOMS: atom_id res chain seq x y z
N MET A 1 -4.83 13.97 -5.62
CA MET A 1 -3.41 13.65 -5.69
C MET A 1 -2.69 14.55 -4.70
N ILE A 2 -2.07 13.98 -3.67
CA ILE A 2 -1.24 14.70 -2.69
C ILE A 2 -0.11 15.39 -3.43
N ASN A 3 0.02 16.72 -3.25
CA ASN A 3 1.12 17.48 -3.79
C ASN A 3 2.34 17.34 -2.85
N TYR A 4 3.48 16.93 -3.41
CA TYR A 4 4.76 16.81 -2.71
C TYR A 4 5.91 17.49 -3.50
N ASP A 5 5.60 18.47 -4.35
CA ASP A 5 6.58 19.15 -5.21
C ASP A 5 7.79 19.67 -4.43
N ASP A 6 7.58 20.20 -3.21
CA ASP A 6 8.64 20.71 -2.33
C ASP A 6 9.61 19.62 -1.83
N LEU A 7 9.22 18.34 -1.91
CA LEU A 7 10.02 17.18 -1.49
C LEU A 7 10.59 16.40 -2.68
N ARG A 8 10.28 16.81 -3.91
CA ARG A 8 10.71 16.11 -5.13
C ARG A 8 12.23 16.09 -5.31
N ASP A 9 12.91 17.10 -4.79
CA ASP A 9 14.37 17.23 -4.82
C ASP A 9 15.04 16.63 -3.55
N ASN A 10 14.26 16.06 -2.62
CA ASN A 10 14.79 15.32 -1.49
C ASN A 10 15.02 13.85 -1.87
N ASP A 11 16.30 13.50 -2.06
CA ASP A 11 16.72 12.16 -2.47
C ASP A 11 16.24 11.06 -1.50
N ASP A 12 16.30 11.30 -0.18
CA ASP A 12 15.88 10.33 0.83
C ASP A 12 14.37 10.06 0.74
N PHE A 13 13.58 11.13 0.65
CA PHE A 13 12.14 11.02 0.46
C PHE A 13 11.79 10.27 -0.83
N MET A 14 12.44 10.61 -1.95
CA MET A 14 12.18 9.98 -3.24
C MET A 14 12.58 8.50 -3.25
N ARG A 15 13.64 8.13 -2.53
CA ARG A 15 14.09 6.74 -2.38
C ARG A 15 13.12 5.91 -1.53
N VAL A 16 12.62 6.46 -0.42
CA VAL A 16 11.55 5.85 0.38
C VAL A 16 10.26 5.70 -0.43
N LEU A 17 9.85 6.74 -1.17
CA LEU A 17 8.66 6.70 -2.02
C LEU A 17 8.76 5.63 -3.11
N SER A 18 9.92 5.51 -3.78
CA SER A 18 10.14 4.46 -4.77
C SER A 18 10.08 3.06 -4.15
N ALA A 19 10.71 2.88 -2.98
CA ALA A 19 10.71 1.59 -2.29
C ALA A 19 9.29 1.14 -1.90
N ILE A 20 8.44 2.06 -1.42
CA ILE A 20 7.04 1.76 -1.10
C ILE A 20 6.22 1.47 -2.37
N ARG A 21 6.42 2.21 -3.47
CA ARG A 21 5.73 1.92 -4.74
C ARG A 21 6.00 0.50 -5.24
N GLU A 22 7.22 0.02 -5.07
CA GLU A 22 7.62 -1.34 -5.45
C GLU A 22 7.15 -2.39 -4.44
N ASN A 23 6.90 -2.00 -3.19
CA ASN A 23 6.58 -2.88 -2.06
C ASN A 23 5.41 -2.32 -1.22
N CYS A 24 4.22 -2.18 -1.82
CA CYS A 24 3.08 -1.40 -1.31
C CYS A 24 2.63 -1.64 0.16
N ILE A 25 3.00 -2.77 0.77
CA ILE A 25 2.62 -3.18 2.15
C ILE A 25 3.85 -3.34 3.06
N ALA A 26 5.05 -3.01 2.58
CA ALA A 26 6.25 -3.11 3.41
C ALA A 26 6.21 -2.11 4.57
N THR A 27 6.66 -2.56 5.73
CA THR A 27 6.82 -1.77 6.96
C THR A 27 8.04 -0.85 6.86
N GLU A 28 8.16 0.13 7.76
CA GLU A 28 9.33 1.02 7.84
C GLU A 28 10.65 0.23 7.90
N TYR A 29 10.66 -0.89 8.64
CA TYR A 29 11.84 -1.73 8.80
C TYR A 29 12.21 -2.45 7.50
N GLU A 30 11.22 -3.03 6.82
CA GLU A 30 11.43 -3.69 5.53
C GLU A 30 11.89 -2.68 4.47
N ILE A 31 11.33 -1.47 4.47
CA ILE A 31 11.76 -0.39 3.58
C ILE A 31 13.21 0.03 3.87
N ALA A 32 13.61 0.13 5.13
CA ALA A 32 15.01 0.43 5.50
C ALA A 32 15.98 -0.64 4.97
N GLU A 33 15.62 -1.92 5.10
CA GLU A 33 16.42 -3.03 4.55
C GLU A 33 16.46 -3.03 3.02
N ILE A 34 15.32 -2.86 2.36
CA ILE A 34 15.20 -2.86 0.90
C ILE A 34 15.95 -1.68 0.28
N ALA A 35 15.80 -0.50 0.88
CA ALA A 35 16.37 0.72 0.37
C ALA A 35 17.84 0.92 0.80
N ASP A 36 18.39 0.08 1.69
CA ASP A 36 19.71 0.28 2.32
C ASP A 36 19.84 1.69 2.91
N MET A 37 18.90 2.01 3.81
CA MET A 37 18.76 3.31 4.46
C MET A 37 18.70 3.18 5.98
N ASP A 38 19.06 4.26 6.68
CA ASP A 38 18.88 4.33 8.13
C ASP A 38 17.37 4.32 8.47
N PHE A 39 17.00 3.52 9.46
CA PHE A 39 15.63 3.38 9.92
C PHE A 39 15.03 4.72 10.37
N ASP A 40 15.83 5.58 11.00
CA ASP A 40 15.35 6.90 11.46
C ASP A 40 14.97 7.80 10.28
N VAL A 41 15.73 7.75 9.18
CA VAL A 41 15.45 8.49 7.94
C VAL A 41 14.18 7.95 7.28
N VAL A 42 14.01 6.62 7.24
CA VAL A 42 12.78 6.02 6.73
C VAL A 42 11.57 6.45 7.56
N CYS A 43 11.66 6.44 8.89
CA CYS A 43 10.58 6.88 9.78
C CYS A 43 10.13 8.32 9.51
N GLU A 44 11.05 9.21 9.17
CA GLU A 44 10.74 10.62 8.85
C GLU A 44 9.85 10.74 7.60
N HIS A 45 10.10 9.91 6.58
CA HIS A 45 9.47 10.03 5.26
C HIS A 45 8.32 9.05 5.01
N HIS A 46 8.30 7.92 5.72
CA HIS A 46 7.42 6.78 5.44
C HIS A 46 5.94 7.16 5.41
N ARG A 47 5.46 7.90 6.42
CA ARG A 47 4.02 8.21 6.54
C ARG A 47 3.46 8.96 5.33
N LEU A 48 4.17 9.97 4.84
CA LEU A 48 3.73 10.76 3.70
C LEU A 48 3.86 9.95 2.41
N ALA A 49 4.97 9.23 2.24
CA ALA A 49 5.20 8.37 1.09
C ALA A 49 4.12 7.28 0.98
N GLN A 50 3.76 6.61 2.08
CA GLN A 50 2.69 5.62 2.14
C GLN A 50 1.33 6.22 1.75
N ALA A 51 1.02 7.44 2.20
CA ALA A 51 -0.24 8.11 1.85
C ALA A 51 -0.31 8.43 0.35
N ILE A 52 0.80 8.85 -0.27
CA ILE A 52 0.89 9.08 -1.71
C ILE A 52 0.66 7.76 -2.47
N VAL A 53 1.38 6.69 -2.11
CA VAL A 53 1.24 5.40 -2.79
C VAL A 53 -0.16 4.82 -2.65
N ALA A 54 -0.80 4.97 -1.48
CA ALA A 54 -2.20 4.55 -1.29
C ALA A 54 -3.14 5.28 -2.27
N GLU A 55 -2.99 6.60 -2.43
CA GLU A 55 -3.78 7.35 -3.40
C GLU A 55 -3.44 6.95 -4.86
N GLU A 56 -2.18 6.65 -5.15
CA GLU A 56 -1.76 6.16 -6.48
C GLU A 56 -2.38 4.79 -6.81
N ILE A 57 -2.52 3.91 -5.82
CA ILE A 57 -3.23 2.63 -5.97
C ILE A 57 -4.71 2.88 -6.26
N ASP A 58 -5.36 3.76 -5.50
CA ASP A 58 -6.78 4.09 -5.69
C ASP A 58 -7.07 4.67 -7.09
N HIS A 59 -6.13 5.40 -7.67
CA HIS A 59 -6.22 5.95 -9.02
C HIS A 59 -5.70 5.00 -10.11
N GLY A 60 -5.21 3.82 -9.77
CA GLY A 60 -4.69 2.82 -10.71
C GLY A 60 -3.35 3.18 -11.36
N ILE A 61 -2.56 4.06 -10.72
CA ILE A 61 -1.21 4.44 -11.15
C ILE A 61 -0.20 3.39 -10.69
N VAL A 62 -0.32 2.93 -9.44
CA VAL A 62 0.50 1.85 -8.86
C VAL A 62 -0.35 0.59 -8.75
N HIS A 63 0.23 -0.55 -9.12
CA HIS A 63 -0.42 -1.85 -8.94
C HIS A 63 0.10 -2.51 -7.67
N ASP A 64 -0.81 -2.80 -6.73
CA ASP A 64 -0.50 -3.54 -5.51
C ASP A 64 -0.82 -5.05 -5.69
N PRO A 65 0.17 -5.89 -6.05
CA PRO A 65 -0.06 -7.33 -6.19
C PRO A 65 -0.36 -8.00 -4.85
N TYR A 66 0.13 -7.45 -3.73
CA TYR A 66 -0.07 -8.02 -2.40
C TYR A 66 -1.50 -7.78 -1.94
N GLY A 67 -2.00 -6.55 -2.04
CA GLY A 67 -3.39 -6.22 -1.75
C GLY A 67 -4.36 -7.03 -2.62
N ALA A 68 -4.05 -7.20 -3.91
CA ALA A 68 -4.82 -8.08 -4.79
C ALA A 68 -4.84 -9.53 -4.29
N SER A 69 -3.70 -10.07 -3.84
CA SER A 69 -3.60 -11.43 -3.31
C SER A 69 -4.40 -11.61 -2.01
N VAL A 70 -4.36 -10.62 -1.11
CA VAL A 70 -5.12 -10.62 0.15
C VAL A 70 -6.62 -10.59 -0.15
N ALA A 71 -7.06 -9.70 -1.05
CA ALA A 71 -8.46 -9.61 -1.46
C ALA A 71 -8.93 -10.93 -2.10
N GLN A 72 -8.13 -11.54 -2.97
CA GLN A 72 -8.44 -12.84 -3.57
C GLN A 72 -8.57 -13.95 -2.53
N GLY A 73 -7.64 -14.02 -1.57
CA GLY A 73 -7.68 -14.98 -0.47
C GLY A 73 -8.91 -14.80 0.41
N PHE A 74 -9.24 -13.56 0.77
CA PHE A 74 -10.45 -13.25 1.53
C PHE A 74 -11.72 -13.65 0.78
N MET A 75 -11.81 -13.35 -0.52
CA MET A 75 -12.94 -13.76 -1.35
C MET A 75 -13.03 -15.29 -1.51
N ALA A 76 -11.89 -16.00 -1.51
CA ALA A 76 -11.89 -17.45 -1.51
C ALA A 76 -12.43 -18.02 -0.19
N TRP A 77 -12.00 -17.47 0.94
CA TRP A 77 -12.49 -17.84 2.27
C TRP A 77 -13.99 -17.55 2.45
N LEU A 78 -14.48 -16.39 1.98
CA LEU A 78 -15.92 -16.08 2.02
C LEU A 78 -16.75 -17.12 1.26
N ARG A 79 -16.26 -17.63 0.13
CA ARG A 79 -16.94 -18.68 -0.64
C ARG A 79 -16.96 -20.02 0.08
N THR A 80 -15.98 -20.32 0.95
CA THR A 80 -15.96 -21.56 1.73
C THR A 80 -16.86 -21.48 2.96
N GLU A 81 -16.85 -20.37 3.68
CA GLU A 81 -17.64 -20.20 4.91
C GLU A 81 -19.10 -19.87 4.65
N TYR A 82 -19.40 -19.15 3.57
CA TYR A 82 -20.76 -18.73 3.19
C TYR A 82 -21.08 -19.15 1.74
N PRO A 83 -21.22 -20.47 1.48
CA PRO A 83 -21.39 -20.99 0.12
C PRO A 83 -22.73 -20.61 -0.54
N GLN A 84 -23.68 -20.05 0.23
CA GLN A 84 -25.00 -19.64 -0.22
C GLN A 84 -25.17 -18.16 0.13
N GLY A 85 -25.25 -17.31 -0.89
CA GLY A 85 -25.05 -15.86 -0.79
C GLY A 85 -25.71 -15.19 0.41
N ALA A 86 -24.89 -14.71 1.35
CA ALA A 86 -25.29 -13.85 2.47
C ALA A 86 -25.77 -12.44 2.05
N TRP A 87 -26.11 -12.24 0.78
CA TRP A 87 -26.55 -10.95 0.20
C TRP A 87 -28.00 -10.97 -0.29
N ALA A 88 -28.71 -12.09 -0.17
CA ALA A 88 -30.13 -12.17 -0.50
C ALA A 88 -30.92 -12.56 0.76
N GLN A 89 -31.79 -11.65 1.23
CA GLN A 89 -32.77 -11.72 2.33
C GLN A 89 -32.42 -10.74 3.48
N LYS A 90 -33.21 -9.71 3.82
CA LYS A 90 -34.64 -9.44 3.57
C LYS A 90 -34.87 -7.93 3.43
N GLU A 91 -35.41 -7.49 2.31
CA GLU A 91 -36.33 -6.34 2.34
C GLU A 91 -37.73 -6.96 2.49
N GLU A 92 -38.38 -6.63 3.60
CA GLU A 92 -39.76 -6.99 3.94
C GLU A 92 -40.70 -5.86 3.50
#